data_AF-R7J6H0-F1
#
_entry.id   AF-R7J6H0-F1
#
_cell.length_a   1.000
_cell.length_b   1.000
_cell.length_c   1.000
_cell.angle_alpha   90.00
_cell.angle_beta   90.00
_cell.angle_gamma   90.00
#
_symmetry.space_group_name_H-M   'P 1'
#
loop_
_entity.id
_entity.type
_entity.pdbx_description
1 polymer ?
#
loop_
_entity_poly.entity_id
_entity_poly.type
_entity_poly.pdbx_seq_one_letter_code
_entity_poly.pdbx_strand_id
1 'polypeptide(L)'
;MKSNLVIWVALSCLMACFSCSDDLSEEELFPEGTATLYMMDERNGKTLLGNSDVYITGERNFHSNRFPIFDMGKKSGIGDIEMPDFINMAPQVAVQPGNGYVICDVDDILEFEESGQLAIAESASVYRVFVDSWIQRGDSITGANVRFLLGKPSEGQLPVWGTSLGTIWLDPYLASIDEQTPLVVDLPSSHLGDIEIDLLGKAQEELTYAVEGKQLKLRAASLYSVGSEYHLIIRYKHIYTEVSVWVEWKE
;
A
#
# COMPACT_ATOMS: atom_id res chain seq x y z
N MET A 1 81.54 5.94 -1.34
CA MET A 1 81.10 7.30 -1.75
C MET A 1 79.63 7.21 -2.10
N LYS A 2 78.80 8.06 -1.47
CA LYS A 2 77.49 8.65 -1.87
C LYS A 2 76.74 7.93 -3.02
N SER A 3 75.45 7.62 -2.98
CA SER A 3 74.33 8.38 -2.40
C SER A 3 73.00 7.59 -2.53
N ASN A 4 72.16 7.73 -1.50
CA ASN A 4 70.70 7.78 -1.47
C ASN A 4 69.92 7.41 -2.75
N LEU A 5 69.13 6.33 -2.69
CA LEU A 5 67.99 6.12 -3.57
C LEU A 5 66.70 6.41 -2.77
N VAL A 6 66.02 7.47 -3.20
CA VAL A 6 64.83 8.08 -2.61
C VAL A 6 63.60 7.17 -2.80
N ILE A 7 62.87 6.97 -1.71
CA ILE A 7 61.53 6.36 -1.65
C ILE A 7 60.54 7.26 -2.37
N TRP A 8 59.88 6.76 -3.42
CA TRP A 8 58.73 7.42 -4.04
C TRP A 8 57.43 6.74 -3.61
N VAL A 9 56.63 7.52 -2.88
CA VAL A 9 55.26 7.24 -2.45
C VAL A 9 54.35 7.31 -3.68
N ALA A 10 53.67 6.22 -4.02
CA ALA A 10 52.54 6.21 -4.95
C ALA A 10 51.25 6.05 -4.13
N LEU A 11 50.79 7.16 -3.55
CA LEU A 11 49.49 7.34 -2.93
C LEU A 11 48.64 8.17 -3.91
N SER A 12 47.77 7.52 -4.70
CA SER A 12 46.60 8.17 -5.35
C SER A 12 45.85 7.20 -6.27
N CYS A 13 45.01 6.34 -5.68
CA CYS A 13 43.88 5.72 -6.38
C CYS A 13 42.63 5.73 -5.48
N LEU A 14 42.34 6.88 -4.87
CA LEU A 14 40.99 7.21 -4.37
C LEU A 14 40.35 8.10 -5.44
N MET A 15 39.96 7.50 -6.56
CA MET A 15 38.94 8.09 -7.41
C MET A 15 37.59 7.67 -6.86
N ALA A 16 36.92 8.66 -6.30
CA ALA A 16 35.56 8.60 -5.83
C ALA A 16 34.67 7.92 -6.87
N CYS A 17 34.03 6.83 -6.47
CA CYS A 17 32.74 6.47 -7.01
C CYS A 17 31.78 7.59 -6.59
N PHE A 18 31.67 8.64 -7.40
CA PHE A 18 30.48 9.47 -7.39
C PHE A 18 29.35 8.56 -7.85
N SER A 19 28.67 7.93 -6.87
CA SER A 19 27.34 7.38 -7.09
C SER A 19 26.51 8.51 -7.69
N CYS A 20 25.85 8.26 -8.83
CA CYS A 20 24.80 9.15 -9.30
C CYS A 20 23.81 9.34 -8.16
N SER A 21 23.82 10.50 -7.50
CA SER A 21 22.62 10.96 -6.83
C SER A 21 21.74 11.49 -7.95
N ASP A 22 20.70 10.74 -8.28
CA ASP A 22 19.52 11.40 -8.81
C ASP A 22 19.09 12.33 -7.67
N ASP A 23 19.35 13.63 -7.84
CA ASP A 23 19.01 14.65 -6.85
C ASP A 23 17.49 14.79 -6.85
N LEU A 24 16.83 13.90 -6.10
CA LEU A 24 15.39 13.96 -5.86
C LEU A 24 15.05 15.32 -5.24
N SER A 25 14.03 15.96 -5.77
CA SER A 25 13.50 17.20 -5.22
C SER A 25 12.90 16.96 -3.84
N GLU A 26 12.80 18.02 -3.02
CA GLU A 26 12.17 17.92 -1.69
C GLU A 26 10.71 17.48 -1.80
N GLU A 27 10.01 17.83 -2.88
CA GLU A 27 8.63 17.41 -3.17
C GLU A 27 8.53 15.91 -3.48
N GLU A 28 9.53 15.33 -4.16
CA GLU A 28 9.60 13.87 -4.39
C GLU A 28 9.89 13.11 -3.09
N LEU A 29 10.73 13.67 -2.21
CA LEU A 29 11.02 13.06 -0.91
C LEU A 29 9.86 13.20 0.07
N PHE A 30 9.21 14.36 0.10
CA PHE A 30 8.18 14.73 1.06
C PHE A 30 7.02 15.42 0.31
N PRO A 31 6.08 14.62 -0.22
CA PRO A 31 4.95 15.14 -0.97
C PRO A 31 4.11 16.15 -0.19
N GLU A 32 3.30 16.93 -0.92
CA GLU A 32 2.36 17.89 -0.33
C GLU A 32 1.48 17.22 0.74
N GLY A 33 1.24 17.94 1.85
CA GLY A 33 0.52 17.42 3.01
C GLY A 33 1.40 16.70 4.03
N THR A 34 2.70 16.49 3.75
CA THR A 34 3.65 15.95 4.74
C THR A 34 3.74 16.88 5.94
N ALA A 35 3.47 16.33 7.12
CA ALA A 35 3.61 17.01 8.40
C ALA A 35 4.88 16.59 9.14
N THR A 36 5.41 17.47 9.98
CA THR A 36 6.52 17.16 10.89
C THR A 36 6.02 17.11 12.33
N LEU A 37 6.46 16.09 13.07
CA LEU A 37 6.13 15.85 14.46
C LEU A 37 7.41 15.63 15.28
N TYR A 38 7.57 16.44 16.31
CA TYR A 38 8.58 16.23 17.35
C TYR A 38 8.04 15.19 18.34
N MET A 39 8.26 13.91 18.03
CA MET A 39 7.61 12.81 18.73
C MET A 39 8.44 12.41 19.95
N MET A 40 8.01 12.85 21.14
CA MET A 40 8.69 12.53 22.40
C MET A 40 8.36 11.12 22.86
N ASP A 41 9.34 10.42 23.42
CA ASP A 41 9.14 9.10 24.00
C ASP A 41 8.26 9.13 25.26
N GLU A 42 7.83 7.95 25.70
CA GLU A 42 6.91 7.83 26.83
C GLU A 42 7.45 8.31 28.18
N ARG A 43 8.78 8.35 28.33
CA ARG A 43 9.44 8.83 29.56
C ARG A 43 9.61 10.35 29.51
N ASN A 44 9.47 10.97 28.34
CA ASN A 44 9.71 12.38 28.08
C ASN A 44 8.47 13.14 27.57
N GLY A 45 7.28 12.68 27.94
CA GLY A 45 6.02 13.38 27.71
C GLY A 45 5.07 12.71 26.72
N LYS A 46 5.41 11.53 26.18
CA LYS A 46 4.60 10.67 25.29
C LYS A 46 3.81 11.45 24.24
N THR A 47 4.35 11.56 23.04
CA THR A 47 3.63 12.13 21.90
C THR A 47 3.06 11.01 21.04
N LEU A 48 1.78 11.12 20.67
CA LEU A 48 1.12 10.19 19.75
C LEU A 48 1.30 10.65 18.29
N LEU A 49 1.36 9.70 17.37
CA LEU A 49 1.41 9.98 15.93
C LEU A 49 0.00 10.25 15.38
N GLY A 50 -0.25 11.50 14.96
CA GLY A 50 -1.54 11.88 14.36
C GLY A 50 -2.74 11.50 15.24
N ASN A 51 -3.73 10.85 14.63
CA ASN A 51 -4.92 10.33 15.32
C ASN A 51 -4.78 8.83 15.70
N SER A 52 -3.59 8.26 15.63
CA SER A 52 -3.33 6.87 16.06
C SER A 52 -2.98 6.78 17.55
N ASP A 53 -2.91 5.57 18.10
CA ASP A 53 -2.35 5.31 19.43
C ASP A 53 -0.83 5.03 19.39
N VAL A 54 -0.17 5.23 18.25
CA VAL A 54 1.25 4.92 18.09
C VAL A 54 2.09 5.94 18.85
N TYR A 55 3.01 5.46 19.70
CA TYR A 55 3.96 6.27 20.45
C TYR A 55 5.36 5.64 20.46
N ILE A 56 6.38 6.39 20.89
CA ILE A 56 7.74 5.87 21.08
C ILE A 56 7.93 5.41 22.53
N THR A 57 8.29 4.13 22.74
CA THR A 57 8.58 3.58 24.08
C THR A 57 9.94 4.04 24.61
N GLY A 58 10.21 3.80 25.90
CA GLY A 58 11.51 4.10 26.50
C GLY A 58 12.67 3.26 25.94
N GLU A 59 12.36 2.14 25.30
CA GLU A 59 13.29 1.25 24.57
C GLU A 59 13.46 1.67 23.11
N ARG A 60 12.85 2.80 22.71
CA ARG A 60 12.96 3.41 21.37
C ARG A 60 12.32 2.56 20.27
N ASN A 61 11.19 1.96 20.58
CA ASN A 61 10.34 1.33 19.59
C ASN A 61 9.10 2.18 19.35
N PHE A 62 8.59 2.20 18.13
CA PHE A 62 7.18 2.50 17.92
C PHE A 62 6.37 1.37 18.55
N HIS A 63 5.29 1.72 19.23
CA HIS A 63 4.36 0.78 19.84
C HIS A 63 2.93 1.22 19.57
N SER A 64 2.06 0.26 19.25
CA SER A 64 0.62 0.43 19.17
C SER A 64 -0.09 -0.82 19.67
N ASN A 65 -1.28 -0.65 20.26
CA ASN A 65 -2.12 -1.79 20.63
C ASN A 65 -3.15 -2.15 19.55
N ARG A 66 -3.41 -1.24 18.61
CA ARG A 66 -4.46 -1.38 17.59
C ARG A 66 -3.91 -1.44 16.17
N PHE A 67 -2.95 -0.59 15.84
CA PHE A 67 -2.45 -0.43 14.49
C PHE A 67 -1.16 -1.23 14.31
N PRO A 68 -1.14 -2.25 13.43
CA PRO A 68 0.10 -2.89 13.04
C PRO A 68 1.09 -1.88 12.43
N ILE A 69 2.37 -2.09 12.72
CA ILE A 69 3.48 -1.25 12.26
C ILE A 69 4.39 -2.09 11.38
N PHE A 70 4.68 -1.57 10.18
CA PHE A 70 5.57 -2.21 9.22
C PHE A 70 6.84 -1.38 9.07
N ASP A 71 8.01 -1.97 9.37
CA ASP A 71 9.31 -1.38 9.06
C ASP A 71 9.58 -1.56 7.56
N MET A 72 9.67 -0.45 6.82
CA MET A 72 9.96 -0.45 5.39
C MET A 72 11.46 -0.30 5.10
N GLY A 73 12.30 -0.37 6.14
CA GLY A 73 13.74 -0.23 6.04
C GLY A 73 14.16 1.18 5.68
N LYS A 74 15.39 1.33 5.20
CA LYS A 74 15.96 2.61 4.80
C LYS A 74 15.21 3.18 3.59
N LYS A 75 14.85 4.45 3.70
CA LYS A 75 14.11 5.19 2.67
C LYS A 75 14.73 6.56 2.45
N SER A 76 14.55 7.12 1.27
CA SER A 76 15.00 8.49 0.98
C SER A 76 14.08 9.55 1.61
N GLY A 77 12.80 9.22 1.74
CA GLY A 77 11.74 10.07 2.30
C GLY A 77 10.39 9.33 2.27
N ILE A 78 9.29 10.06 2.43
CA ILE A 78 7.92 9.52 2.36
C ILE A 78 7.56 9.04 0.95
N GLY A 79 8.03 9.73 -0.10
CA GLY A 79 7.70 9.36 -1.49
C GLY A 79 8.22 7.99 -1.94
N ASP A 80 9.22 7.45 -1.25
CA ASP A 80 9.80 6.11 -1.47
C ASP A 80 9.11 5.02 -0.60
N ILE A 81 8.12 5.38 0.23
CA ILE A 81 7.41 4.43 1.09
C ILE A 81 6.23 3.80 0.34
N GLU A 82 6.47 2.62 -0.20
CA GLU A 82 5.47 1.75 -0.83
C GLU A 82 4.60 1.00 0.20
N MET A 83 3.54 0.34 -0.26
CA MET A 83 2.73 -0.54 0.60
C MET A 83 3.48 -1.84 0.93
N PRO A 84 3.40 -2.34 2.17
CA PRO A 84 3.99 -3.62 2.55
C PRO A 84 3.19 -4.81 1.99
N ASP A 85 3.75 -6.00 2.14
CA ASP A 85 3.05 -7.27 1.88
C ASP A 85 2.07 -7.68 3.01
N PHE A 86 2.02 -6.89 4.08
CA PHE A 86 1.22 -7.08 5.28
C PHE A 86 1.51 -8.36 6.09
N ILE A 87 2.57 -9.13 5.79
CA ILE A 87 2.87 -10.38 6.50
C ILE A 87 3.46 -10.10 7.90
N ASN A 88 4.33 -9.10 8.02
CA ASN A 88 5.06 -8.80 9.25
C ASN A 88 4.36 -7.75 10.13
N MET A 89 3.09 -8.01 10.47
CA MET A 89 2.32 -7.15 11.38
C MET A 89 2.91 -7.18 12.80
N ALA A 90 3.56 -6.09 13.21
CA ALA A 90 4.17 -6.01 14.52
C ALA A 90 3.50 -4.92 15.40
N PRO A 91 3.18 -5.22 16.67
CA PRO A 91 2.70 -4.21 17.61
C PRO A 91 3.82 -3.27 18.07
N GLN A 92 5.08 -3.69 17.89
CA GLN A 92 6.25 -2.96 18.34
C GLN A 92 7.42 -3.15 17.36
N VAL A 93 8.02 -2.03 16.94
CA VAL A 93 9.11 -2.00 15.94
C VAL A 93 10.15 -0.95 16.33
N ALA A 94 11.43 -1.23 16.13
CA ALA A 94 12.50 -0.28 16.44
C ALA A 94 12.37 1.02 15.62
N VAL A 95 12.47 2.16 16.31
CA VAL A 95 12.59 3.48 15.66
C VAL A 95 14.02 3.65 15.17
N GLN A 96 14.20 3.91 13.88
CA GLN A 96 15.51 4.07 13.27
C GLN A 96 15.52 5.30 12.35
N PRO A 97 16.36 6.32 12.63
CA PRO A 97 16.56 7.42 11.69
C PRO A 97 16.99 6.93 10.30
N GLY A 98 16.39 7.52 9.27
CA GLY A 98 16.54 7.13 7.88
C GLY A 98 15.60 6.00 7.44
N ASN A 99 14.80 5.41 8.34
CA ASN A 99 13.83 4.38 7.95
C ASN A 99 12.43 4.96 7.69
N GLY A 100 11.72 4.29 6.78
CA GLY A 100 10.30 4.48 6.53
C GLY A 100 9.44 3.43 7.24
N TYR A 101 8.21 3.77 7.56
CA TYR A 101 7.23 2.89 8.19
C TYR A 101 5.85 3.09 7.59
N VAL A 102 5.06 2.02 7.58
CA VAL A 102 3.64 2.04 7.23
C VAL A 102 2.83 1.63 8.45
N ILE A 103 1.74 2.35 8.70
CA ILE A 103 0.81 2.11 9.81
C ILE A 103 -0.61 2.27 9.27
N CYS A 104 -1.44 1.26 9.49
CA CYS A 104 -2.82 1.20 9.00
C CYS A 104 -3.70 0.39 9.97
N ASP A 105 -5.02 0.46 9.80
CA ASP A 105 -5.94 -0.38 10.58
C ASP A 105 -5.87 -1.83 10.09
N VAL A 106 -5.87 -2.78 11.03
CA VAL A 106 -5.86 -4.21 10.68
C VAL A 106 -7.20 -4.65 10.13
N ASP A 107 -8.29 -3.98 10.53
CA ASP A 107 -9.64 -4.28 10.06
C ASP A 107 -9.83 -3.94 8.56
N ASP A 108 -8.95 -3.11 7.99
CA ASP A 108 -8.94 -2.78 6.56
C ASP A 108 -8.16 -3.82 5.72
N ILE A 109 -7.50 -4.80 6.35
CA ILE A 109 -6.67 -5.80 5.67
C ILE A 109 -7.47 -7.09 5.47
N LEU A 110 -7.44 -7.60 4.24
CA LEU A 110 -8.10 -8.84 3.84
C LEU A 110 -7.06 -9.86 3.35
N GLU A 111 -7.19 -11.11 3.79
CA GLU A 111 -6.49 -12.25 3.20
C GLU A 111 -7.36 -12.87 2.10
N PHE A 112 -6.78 -13.05 0.93
CA PHE A 112 -7.45 -13.67 -0.21
C PHE A 112 -7.20 -15.18 -0.17
N GLU A 113 -8.26 -15.97 0.00
CA GLU A 113 -8.16 -17.40 0.37
C GLU A 113 -7.43 -18.25 -0.68
N GLU A 114 -7.59 -17.94 -1.97
CA GLU A 114 -6.99 -18.72 -3.06
C GLU A 114 -5.47 -18.51 -3.15
N SER A 115 -5.00 -17.27 -2.95
CA SER A 115 -3.57 -16.94 -3.04
C SER A 115 -2.83 -16.89 -1.70
N GLY A 116 -3.55 -16.74 -0.59
CA GLY A 116 -3.00 -16.41 0.74
C GLY A 116 -2.37 -15.02 0.82
N GLN A 117 -2.61 -14.15 -0.17
CA GLN A 117 -2.06 -12.81 -0.19
C GLN A 117 -2.91 -11.85 0.64
N LEU A 118 -2.23 -10.96 1.34
CA LEU A 118 -2.87 -9.89 2.10
C LEU A 118 -2.89 -8.59 1.29
N ALA A 119 -4.00 -7.87 1.37
CA ALA A 119 -4.16 -6.56 0.76
C ALA A 119 -4.99 -5.64 1.66
N ILE A 120 -4.81 -4.33 1.51
CA ILE A 120 -5.55 -3.30 2.25
C ILE A 120 -6.63 -2.65 1.38
N ALA A 121 -7.75 -2.25 1.98
CA ALA A 121 -8.83 -1.57 1.28
C ALA A 121 -8.37 -0.24 0.63
N GLU A 122 -8.79 0.04 -0.60
CA GLU A 122 -8.49 1.30 -1.32
C GLU A 122 -8.97 2.53 -0.55
N SER A 123 -10.06 2.40 0.20
CA SER A 123 -10.62 3.44 1.04
C SER A 123 -9.92 3.61 2.39
N ALA A 124 -8.96 2.75 2.74
CA ALA A 124 -8.30 2.75 4.03
C ALA A 124 -7.48 4.04 4.26
N SER A 125 -7.28 4.35 5.54
CA SER A 125 -6.38 5.42 5.96
C SER A 125 -5.01 4.85 6.31
N VAL A 126 -3.97 5.32 5.63
CA VAL A 126 -2.60 4.84 5.81
C VAL A 126 -1.67 5.98 6.19
N TYR A 127 -0.95 5.82 7.30
CA TYR A 127 0.19 6.67 7.62
C TYR A 127 1.44 6.12 6.97
N ARG A 128 2.09 6.96 6.16
CA ARG A 128 3.49 6.77 5.76
C ARG A 128 4.35 7.66 6.65
N VAL A 129 5.35 7.08 7.28
CA VAL A 129 6.14 7.72 8.33
C VAL A 129 7.60 7.60 7.99
N PHE A 130 8.33 8.71 8.02
CA PHE A 130 9.78 8.75 7.87
C PHE A 130 10.40 9.30 9.14
N VAL A 131 11.38 8.58 9.70
CA VAL A 131 12.11 9.03 10.88
C VAL A 131 13.35 9.80 10.43
N ASP A 132 13.37 11.10 10.63
CA ASP A 132 14.45 11.96 10.16
C ASP A 132 15.69 11.85 11.06
N SER A 133 15.51 12.04 12.36
CA SER A 133 16.62 12.12 13.31
C SER A 133 16.17 11.89 14.75
N TRP A 134 17.12 11.60 15.64
CA TRP A 134 16.84 11.53 17.07
C TRP A 134 16.71 12.92 17.69
N ILE A 135 15.80 13.06 18.66
CA ILE A 135 15.74 14.22 19.55
C ILE A 135 16.63 13.92 20.76
N GLN A 136 17.71 14.68 20.91
CA GLN A 136 18.66 14.53 22.01
C GLN A 136 18.56 15.67 23.01
N ARG A 137 18.67 15.33 24.30
CA ARG A 137 18.88 16.28 25.40
C ARG A 137 20.10 15.82 26.20
N GLY A 138 21.22 16.52 26.02
CA GLY A 138 22.51 16.02 26.49
C GLY A 138 22.83 14.68 25.83
N ASP A 139 23.25 13.70 26.64
CA ASP A 139 23.62 12.36 26.15
C ASP A 139 22.41 11.40 25.99
N SER A 140 21.19 11.87 26.30
CA SER A 140 19.98 11.05 26.26
C SER A 140 19.15 11.31 25.01
N ILE A 141 18.75 10.24 24.33
CA ILE A 141 17.69 10.26 23.33
C ILE A 141 16.35 10.33 24.07
N THR A 142 15.52 11.29 23.67
CA THR A 142 14.23 11.61 24.33
C THR A 142 13.02 11.50 23.39
N GLY A 143 13.26 11.14 22.14
CA GLY A 143 12.25 11.08 21.08
C GLY A 143 12.88 11.09 19.70
N ALA A 144 12.08 11.27 18.66
CA ALA A 144 12.52 11.38 17.28
C ALA A 144 11.78 12.50 16.53
N ASN A 145 12.48 13.13 15.58
CA ASN A 145 11.88 13.97 14.57
C ASN A 145 11.27 13.05 13.52
N VAL A 146 9.96 13.13 13.36
CA VAL A 146 9.18 12.26 12.46
C VAL A 146 8.50 13.14 11.42
N ARG A 147 8.60 12.74 10.15
CA ARG A 147 7.75 13.27 9.08
C ARG A 147 6.68 12.22 8.77
N PHE A 148 5.44 12.63 8.58
CA PHE A 148 4.37 11.70 8.25
C PHE A 148 3.36 12.29 7.27
N LEU A 149 2.72 11.41 6.51
CA LEU A 149 1.64 11.72 5.59
C LEU A 149 0.51 10.71 5.82
N LEU A 150 -0.69 11.23 6.06
CA LEU A 150 -1.91 10.42 6.09
C LEU A 150 -2.55 10.50 4.70
N GLY A 151 -2.84 9.35 4.10
CA GLY A 151 -3.49 9.29 2.79
C GLY A 151 -4.06 7.92 2.49
N LYS A 152 -4.41 7.70 1.22
CA LYS A 152 -4.87 6.40 0.73
C LYS A 152 -3.69 5.46 0.41
N PRO A 153 -3.94 4.14 0.31
CA PRO A 153 -2.91 3.18 -0.11
C PRO A 153 -2.41 3.42 -1.54
N SER A 154 -3.29 3.80 -2.47
CA SER A 154 -2.94 4.20 -3.84
C SER A 154 -3.87 5.30 -4.36
N GLU A 155 -3.47 5.90 -5.48
CA GLU A 155 -4.30 6.82 -6.24
C GLU A 155 -4.64 6.22 -7.61
N GLY A 156 -5.92 5.95 -7.85
CA GLY A 156 -6.49 5.81 -9.20
C GLY A 156 -6.20 4.50 -9.97
N GLN A 157 -5.65 3.46 -9.33
CA GLN A 157 -5.36 2.19 -10.01
C GLN A 157 -6.53 1.19 -10.03
N LEU A 158 -7.40 1.29 -9.03
CA LEU A 158 -8.60 0.47 -8.88
C LEU A 158 -9.84 1.37 -8.94
N PRO A 159 -11.02 0.81 -9.29
CA PRO A 159 -12.28 1.51 -9.10
C PRO A 159 -12.45 1.99 -7.65
N VAL A 160 -13.12 3.13 -7.49
CA VAL A 160 -13.36 3.71 -6.17
C VAL A 160 -14.27 2.78 -5.37
N TRP A 161 -13.92 2.58 -4.10
CA TRP A 161 -14.71 1.74 -3.19
C TRP A 161 -16.21 2.09 -3.20
N GLY A 162 -17.05 1.07 -3.26
CA GLY A 162 -18.51 1.18 -3.21
C GLY A 162 -19.14 1.75 -4.48
N THR A 163 -18.37 1.91 -5.56
CA THR A 163 -18.93 2.33 -6.85
C THR A 163 -19.44 1.14 -7.66
N SER A 164 -20.38 1.43 -8.56
CA SER A 164 -20.86 0.45 -9.53
C SER A 164 -19.95 0.44 -10.76
N LEU A 165 -19.57 -0.76 -11.20
CA LEU A 165 -18.86 -0.99 -12.46
C LEU A 165 -19.78 -0.87 -13.69
N GLY A 166 -21.09 -0.79 -13.47
CA GLY A 166 -22.11 -0.71 -14.51
C GLY A 166 -23.12 -1.85 -14.46
N THR A 167 -23.69 -2.16 -15.62
CA THR A 167 -24.80 -3.11 -15.75
C THR A 167 -24.46 -4.20 -16.77
N ILE A 168 -24.67 -5.45 -16.38
CA ILE A 168 -24.74 -6.60 -17.27
C ILE A 168 -26.15 -6.63 -17.86
N TRP A 169 -26.25 -6.38 -19.17
CA TRP A 169 -27.52 -6.38 -19.88
C TRP A 169 -27.82 -7.76 -20.45
N LEU A 170 -28.98 -8.30 -20.11
CA LEU A 170 -29.50 -9.56 -20.66
C LEU A 170 -30.47 -9.25 -21.79
N ASP A 171 -30.18 -9.74 -22.99
CA ASP A 171 -31.08 -9.65 -24.14
C ASP A 171 -32.12 -10.78 -24.05
N PRO A 172 -33.43 -10.45 -23.94
CA PRO A 172 -34.48 -11.46 -23.81
C PRO A 172 -34.69 -12.30 -25.09
N TYR A 173 -34.14 -11.87 -26.22
CA TYR A 173 -34.26 -12.60 -27.49
C TYR A 173 -33.13 -13.62 -27.72
N LEU A 174 -32.08 -13.60 -26.89
CA LEU A 174 -31.03 -14.62 -26.92
C LEU A 174 -31.43 -15.82 -26.06
N ALA A 175 -31.36 -17.02 -26.64
CA ALA A 175 -31.88 -18.23 -26.03
C ALA A 175 -30.92 -18.85 -24.99
N SER A 176 -29.64 -18.48 -25.03
CA SER A 176 -28.60 -19.00 -24.14
C SER A 176 -27.93 -17.89 -23.35
N ILE A 177 -27.60 -18.18 -22.08
CA ILE A 177 -26.81 -17.29 -21.22
C ILE A 177 -25.40 -17.05 -21.78
N ASP A 178 -24.85 -18.03 -22.51
CA ASP A 178 -23.51 -17.96 -23.09
C ASP A 178 -23.41 -16.97 -24.27
N GLU A 179 -24.56 -16.67 -24.90
CA GLU A 179 -24.66 -15.71 -26.01
C GLU A 179 -24.72 -14.26 -25.52
N GLN A 180 -24.98 -14.04 -24.22
CA GLN A 180 -25.08 -12.71 -23.64
C GLN A 180 -23.74 -11.98 -23.71
N THR A 181 -23.78 -10.65 -23.80
CA THR A 181 -22.54 -9.85 -23.82
C THR A 181 -22.07 -9.61 -22.39
N PRO A 182 -20.78 -9.88 -22.06
CA PRO A 182 -20.27 -9.61 -20.73
C PRO A 182 -20.13 -8.11 -20.50
N LEU A 183 -20.23 -7.69 -19.24
CA LEU A 183 -19.68 -6.40 -18.83
C LEU A 183 -18.15 -6.50 -18.82
N VAL A 184 -17.47 -5.53 -19.44
CA VAL A 184 -16.01 -5.51 -19.52
C VAL A 184 -15.47 -4.36 -18.69
N VAL A 185 -14.53 -4.66 -17.81
CA VAL A 185 -13.89 -3.71 -16.90
C VAL A 185 -12.38 -3.78 -17.09
N ASP A 186 -11.74 -2.63 -17.27
CA ASP A 186 -10.29 -2.56 -17.43
C ASP A 186 -9.58 -2.76 -16.09
N LEU A 187 -8.51 -3.55 -16.11
CA LEU A 187 -7.66 -3.88 -14.98
C LEU A 187 -6.28 -3.24 -15.14
N PRO A 188 -5.60 -2.88 -14.03
CA PRO A 188 -4.30 -2.22 -14.08
C PRO A 188 -3.17 -3.14 -14.63
N SER A 189 -3.29 -4.45 -14.44
CA SER A 189 -2.28 -5.45 -14.82
C SER A 189 -2.90 -6.65 -15.51
N SER A 190 -2.08 -7.33 -16.32
CA SER A 190 -2.39 -8.64 -16.93
C SER A 190 -1.62 -9.78 -16.30
N HIS A 191 -0.82 -9.51 -15.26
CA HIS A 191 -0.09 -10.55 -14.54
C HIS A 191 -1.03 -11.27 -13.58
N LEU A 192 -1.15 -12.59 -13.74
CA LEU A 192 -2.10 -13.42 -12.98
C LEU A 192 -1.89 -13.38 -11.46
N GLY A 193 -0.67 -13.11 -10.98
CA GLY A 193 -0.40 -12.97 -9.54
C GLY A 193 -0.74 -11.60 -8.95
N ASP A 194 -0.95 -10.60 -9.81
CA ASP A 194 -1.27 -9.24 -9.38
C ASP A 194 -2.76 -9.03 -9.13
N ILE A 195 -3.63 -9.83 -9.75
CA ILE A 195 -5.09 -9.63 -9.73
C ILE A 195 -5.79 -10.83 -9.15
N GLU A 196 -6.78 -10.57 -8.31
CA GLU A 196 -7.67 -11.58 -7.75
C GLU A 196 -9.07 -11.02 -7.61
N ILE A 197 -10.07 -11.84 -7.90
CA ILE A 197 -11.47 -11.44 -7.94
C ILE A 197 -12.27 -12.37 -7.04
N ASP A 198 -12.89 -11.81 -6.01
CA ASP A 198 -13.76 -12.54 -5.09
C ASP A 198 -15.20 -12.07 -5.27
N LEU A 199 -16.09 -12.99 -5.63
CA LEU A 199 -17.53 -12.73 -5.67
C LEU A 199 -18.09 -12.81 -4.25
N LEU A 200 -18.96 -11.86 -3.87
CA LEU A 200 -19.51 -11.79 -2.51
C LEU A 200 -20.96 -12.25 -2.46
N GLY A 201 -21.29 -13.04 -1.44
CA GLY A 201 -22.67 -13.49 -1.17
C GLY A 201 -23.31 -14.15 -2.39
N LYS A 202 -24.50 -13.68 -2.80
CA LYS A 202 -25.24 -14.24 -3.95
C LYS A 202 -24.48 -14.17 -5.26
N ALA A 203 -23.52 -13.25 -5.40
CA ALA A 203 -22.71 -13.14 -6.61
C ALA A 203 -21.96 -14.44 -6.91
N GLN A 204 -21.59 -15.22 -5.90
CA GLN A 204 -20.88 -16.50 -6.05
C GLN A 204 -21.68 -17.55 -6.84
N GLU A 205 -23.02 -17.48 -6.77
CA GLU A 205 -23.91 -18.42 -7.45
C GLU A 205 -24.50 -17.82 -8.73
N GLU A 206 -24.59 -16.49 -8.79
CA GLU A 206 -25.37 -15.79 -9.81
C GLU A 206 -24.53 -15.04 -10.84
N LEU A 207 -23.21 -14.89 -10.62
CA LEU A 207 -22.27 -14.33 -11.58
C LEU A 207 -21.16 -15.32 -11.91
N THR A 208 -20.58 -15.14 -13.10
CA THR A 208 -19.31 -15.75 -13.49
C THR A 208 -18.38 -14.68 -14.02
N TYR A 209 -17.08 -14.93 -13.95
CA TYR A 209 -16.09 -14.01 -14.49
C TYR A 209 -14.96 -14.73 -15.21
N ALA A 210 -14.28 -13.98 -16.08
CA ALA A 210 -13.01 -14.37 -16.67
C ALA A 210 -12.09 -13.16 -16.71
N VAL A 211 -10.80 -13.38 -16.45
CA VAL A 211 -9.75 -12.37 -16.63
C VAL A 211 -8.97 -12.72 -17.89
N GLU A 212 -9.04 -11.84 -18.89
CA GLU A 212 -8.34 -11.99 -20.16
C GLU A 212 -7.46 -10.76 -20.43
N GLY A 213 -6.14 -10.94 -20.34
CA GLY A 213 -5.21 -9.81 -20.43
C GLY A 213 -5.49 -8.80 -19.32
N LYS A 214 -5.80 -7.55 -19.69
CA LYS A 214 -6.16 -6.47 -18.75
C LYS A 214 -7.67 -6.27 -18.61
N GLN A 215 -8.47 -7.29 -18.89
CA GLN A 215 -9.93 -7.15 -18.88
C GLN A 215 -10.55 -8.18 -17.95
N LEU A 216 -11.35 -7.69 -17.00
CA LEU A 216 -12.32 -8.48 -16.27
C LEU A 216 -13.61 -8.52 -17.08
N LYS A 217 -14.07 -9.72 -17.42
CA LYS A 217 -15.34 -9.94 -18.11
C LYS A 217 -16.32 -10.59 -17.14
N LEU A 218 -17.37 -9.87 -16.77
CA LEU A 218 -18.42 -10.32 -15.87
C LEU A 218 -19.66 -10.75 -16.66
N ARG A 219 -20.26 -11.87 -16.26
CA ARG A 219 -21.48 -12.43 -16.87
C ARG A 219 -22.45 -12.86 -15.79
N ALA A 220 -23.74 -12.76 -16.06
CA ALA A 220 -24.74 -13.46 -15.27
C ALA A 220 -24.58 -14.98 -15.50
N ALA A 221 -24.71 -15.77 -14.44
CA ALA A 221 -24.70 -17.23 -14.51
C ALA A 221 -26.04 -17.78 -15.02
N SER A 222 -27.12 -16.99 -14.90
CA SER A 222 -28.46 -17.38 -15.32
C SER A 222 -29.32 -16.16 -15.67
N LEU A 223 -30.40 -16.37 -16.42
CA LEU A 223 -31.42 -15.35 -16.66
C LEU A 223 -32.19 -14.96 -15.38
N TYR A 224 -32.11 -15.79 -14.34
CA TYR A 224 -32.70 -15.50 -13.03
C TYR A 224 -31.90 -14.50 -12.20
N SER A 225 -30.67 -14.17 -12.60
CA SER A 225 -29.82 -13.20 -11.93
C SER A 225 -30.29 -11.75 -12.13
N VAL A 226 -31.38 -11.53 -12.86
CA VAL A 226 -31.88 -10.19 -13.18
C VAL A 226 -32.56 -9.50 -12.00
N GLY A 227 -32.42 -8.17 -11.93
CA GLY A 227 -33.12 -7.32 -10.95
C GLY A 227 -32.43 -7.23 -9.59
N SER A 228 -31.15 -7.60 -9.53
CA SER A 228 -30.34 -7.50 -8.31
C SER A 228 -29.02 -6.77 -8.57
N GLU A 229 -28.50 -6.18 -7.50
CA GLU A 229 -27.13 -5.68 -7.40
C GLU A 229 -26.26 -6.77 -6.77
N TYR A 230 -25.08 -6.99 -7.33
CA TYR A 230 -24.11 -7.97 -6.86
C TYR A 230 -22.80 -7.30 -6.51
N HIS A 231 -22.17 -7.76 -5.45
CA HIS A 231 -20.91 -7.22 -4.96
C HIS A 231 -19.75 -8.16 -5.27
N LEU A 232 -18.60 -7.57 -5.55
CA LEU A 232 -17.35 -8.28 -5.76
C LEU A 232 -16.18 -7.45 -5.23
N ILE A 233 -15.10 -8.14 -4.90
CA ILE A 233 -13.82 -7.54 -4.53
C ILE A 233 -12.85 -7.72 -5.69
N ILE A 234 -12.12 -6.65 -6.01
CA ILE A 234 -11.02 -6.66 -6.97
C ILE A 234 -9.74 -6.33 -6.22
N ARG A 235 -8.81 -7.29 -6.14
CA ARG A 235 -7.44 -7.05 -5.67
C ARG A 235 -6.54 -6.66 -6.81
N TYR A 236 -5.67 -5.67 -6.55
CA TYR A 236 -4.48 -5.41 -7.32
C TYR A 236 -3.26 -5.31 -6.39
N LYS A 237 -2.37 -6.29 -6.46
CA LYS A 237 -1.19 -6.43 -5.58
C LYS A 237 -1.61 -6.37 -4.11
N HIS A 238 -1.16 -5.34 -3.40
CA HIS A 238 -1.36 -5.13 -1.97
C HIS A 238 -2.61 -4.29 -1.67
N ILE A 239 -3.47 -4.02 -2.64
CA ILE A 239 -4.65 -3.16 -2.46
C ILE A 239 -5.88 -3.87 -3.02
N TYR A 240 -7.03 -3.70 -2.39
CA TYR A 240 -8.30 -4.19 -2.92
C TYR A 240 -9.41 -3.15 -2.85
N THR A 241 -10.45 -3.31 -3.67
CA THR A 241 -11.65 -2.48 -3.66
C THR A 241 -12.89 -3.35 -3.70
N GLU A 242 -13.93 -2.97 -2.96
CA GLU A 242 -15.27 -3.55 -3.10
C GLU A 242 -16.10 -2.69 -4.06
N VAL A 243 -16.76 -3.34 -5.00
CA VAL A 243 -17.57 -2.69 -6.05
C VAL A 243 -18.83 -3.48 -6.32
N SER A 244 -19.78 -2.86 -7.02
CA SER A 244 -21.03 -3.50 -7.39
C SER A 244 -21.28 -3.57 -8.90
N VAL A 245 -22.17 -4.46 -9.31
CA VAL A 245 -22.66 -4.58 -10.68
C VAL A 245 -24.16 -4.89 -10.67
N TRP A 246 -24.89 -4.26 -11.58
CA TRP A 246 -26.31 -4.54 -11.79
C TRP A 246 -26.50 -5.58 -12.88
N VAL A 247 -27.56 -6.38 -12.78
CA VAL A 247 -28.00 -7.25 -13.88
C VAL A 247 -29.43 -6.87 -14.26
N GLU A 248 -29.64 -6.45 -15.49
CA GLU A 248 -30.93 -5.94 -15.96
C GLU A 248 -31.29 -6.50 -17.35
N TRP A 249 -32.58 -6.50 -17.66
CA TRP A 249 -33.04 -6.78 -19.01
C TRP A 249 -32.73 -5.61 -19.93
N LYS A 250 -32.21 -5.89 -21.11
CA LYS A 250 -32.06 -4.91 -22.17
C LYS A 250 -33.44 -4.48 -22.66
N GLU A 251 -33.70 -3.17 -22.62
CA GLU A 251 -34.90 -2.56 -23.20
C GLU A 251 -34.93 -2.64 -24.73
#